data_AF-A0A7V1CYP8-F1
#
_entry.id   AF-A0A7V1CYP8-F1
#
_cell.length_a   1.000
_cell.length_b   1.000
_cell.length_c   1.000
_cell.angle_alpha   90.00
_cell.angle_beta   90.00
_cell.angle_gamma   90.00
#
_symmetry.space_group_name_H-M   'P 1'
#
loop_
_entity.id
_entity.type
_entity.pdbx_description
1 polymer ?
#
loop_
_entity_poly.entity_id
_entity_poly.type
_entity_poly.pdbx_seq_one_letter_code
_entity_poly.pdbx_strand_id
1 'polypeptide(L)'
;MASLSQHRVYIPTTARANQYILAEFVPSADLYARFSNIQQCYERLARQLFASCDEYELHNVHLIANDKLPIVRFHEESYCLQTEKQILFFYNPRYHEAHKCIYDSNQPSKKIRLLFLATGDDLRANAAIFHSRVKKVLTHLHDTLLVDETEIKVRDHQHLTYDLFAKAKGNKESYGYKLRGLYQRYQSRHCLLPTEHNEITYTTFSIPITRSLKTQFHQLLNGPNYSEFYQHFYDAFIQQCAAKNLHLAAMVANGTMPIIRNSKTDNNDGNQELQKLSFITDGETTQYSHYWHDEKLVESLHFVIVASEKDEQGVGHGRFMNQVENMIRTLVEPLAINKERQDLTVRFFQHINHYL
;
A
#
# COMPACT_ATOMS: atom_id res chain seq x y z
N MET A 1 -28.21 -21.25 7.63
CA MET A 1 -27.80 -19.81 7.64
C MET A 1 -26.32 -19.57 8.00
N ALA A 2 -25.48 -20.60 8.21
CA ALA A 2 -24.08 -20.44 8.61
C ALA A 2 -23.07 -20.21 7.46
N SER A 3 -23.44 -20.38 6.18
CA SER A 3 -22.50 -20.25 5.04
C SER A 3 -22.30 -18.82 4.55
N LEU A 4 -23.27 -17.91 4.78
CA LEU A 4 -23.18 -16.51 4.34
C LEU A 4 -22.20 -15.66 5.16
N SER A 5 -21.84 -16.09 6.38
CA SER A 5 -20.93 -15.35 7.26
C SER A 5 -19.46 -15.48 6.88
N GLN A 6 -19.05 -16.56 6.20
CA GLN A 6 -17.64 -16.79 5.87
C GLN A 6 -17.10 -15.82 4.80
N HIS A 7 -17.98 -15.27 3.96
CA HIS A 7 -17.60 -14.38 2.86
C HIS A 7 -17.73 -12.88 3.17
N ARG A 8 -18.23 -12.52 4.37
CA ARG A 8 -18.24 -11.14 4.85
C ARG A 8 -17.22 -10.98 5.96
N VAL A 9 -16.56 -9.83 5.97
CA VAL A 9 -15.64 -9.42 7.03
C VAL A 9 -16.27 -8.22 7.71
N TYR A 10 -16.48 -8.32 9.02
CA TYR A 10 -17.10 -7.26 9.80
C TYR A 10 -16.02 -6.31 10.31
N ILE A 11 -15.86 -5.20 9.61
CA ILE A 11 -14.83 -4.20 9.87
C ILE A 11 -15.50 -3.00 10.56
N PRO A 12 -14.86 -2.36 11.56
CA PRO A 12 -15.42 -1.19 12.24
C PRO A 12 -15.85 -0.09 11.25
N THR A 13 -16.93 0.64 11.58
CA THR A 13 -17.38 1.79 10.76
C THR A 13 -16.39 2.94 10.75
N THR A 14 -15.46 2.98 11.70
CA THR A 14 -14.31 3.91 11.73
C THR A 14 -13.21 3.55 10.74
N ALA A 15 -13.36 2.48 9.96
CA ALA A 15 -12.40 2.11 8.94
C ALA A 15 -12.29 3.16 7.84
N ARG A 16 -11.05 3.45 7.46
CA ARG A 16 -10.72 4.47 6.46
C ARG A 16 -10.34 3.79 5.16
N ALA A 17 -11.12 4.03 4.11
CA ALA A 17 -10.73 3.69 2.75
C ALA A 17 -9.74 4.74 2.23
N ASN A 18 -8.81 4.31 1.40
CA ASN A 18 -7.93 5.20 0.65
C ASN A 18 -7.65 4.57 -0.71
N GLN A 19 -7.47 5.42 -1.71
CA GLN A 19 -7.01 5.02 -3.03
C GLN A 19 -6.04 6.08 -3.57
N TYR A 20 -4.98 5.62 -4.21
CA TYR A 20 -4.14 6.47 -5.02
C TYR A 20 -3.63 5.71 -6.25
N ILE A 21 -3.40 6.43 -7.34
CA ILE A 21 -2.79 5.88 -8.54
C ILE A 21 -1.43 6.53 -8.72
N LEU A 22 -0.42 5.70 -8.96
CA LEU A 22 0.93 6.11 -9.27
C LEU A 22 1.25 5.69 -10.70
N ALA A 23 1.30 6.67 -11.59
CA ALA A 23 1.79 6.48 -12.95
C ALA A 23 3.27 6.88 -13.05
N GLU A 24 4.08 6.11 -13.77
CA GLU A 24 5.49 6.41 -13.93
C GLU A 24 6.00 6.05 -15.32
N PHE A 25 6.93 6.85 -15.84
CA PHE A 25 7.64 6.60 -17.10
C PHE A 25 9.10 7.05 -16.98
N VAL A 26 9.94 6.51 -17.85
CA VAL A 26 11.36 6.90 -17.95
C VAL A 26 11.46 7.95 -19.06
N PRO A 27 11.76 9.22 -18.73
CA PRO A 27 11.86 10.27 -19.74
C PRO A 27 13.07 10.05 -20.64
N SER A 28 12.87 10.15 -21.95
CA SER A 28 13.92 10.10 -22.96
C SER A 28 14.79 11.36 -22.93
N ALA A 29 16.00 11.26 -23.50
CA ALA A 29 16.84 12.43 -23.72
C ALA A 29 16.15 13.44 -24.66
N ASP A 30 15.37 12.95 -25.62
CA ASP A 30 14.65 13.76 -26.60
C ASP A 30 13.52 14.57 -25.96
N LEU A 31 12.87 14.06 -24.91
CA LEU A 31 11.89 14.83 -24.14
C LEU A 31 12.52 16.09 -23.58
N TYR A 32 13.68 15.95 -22.91
CA TYR A 32 14.39 17.09 -22.33
C TYR A 32 14.93 18.04 -23.39
N ALA A 33 15.39 17.51 -24.54
CA ALA A 33 15.92 18.31 -25.64
C ALA A 33 14.88 19.23 -26.31
N ARG A 34 13.58 18.96 -26.15
CA ARG A 34 12.48 19.83 -26.64
C ARG A 34 12.37 21.15 -25.88
N PHE A 35 13.03 21.27 -24.72
CA PHE A 35 12.92 22.43 -23.83
C PHE A 35 14.27 23.11 -23.66
N SER A 36 14.27 24.43 -23.40
CA SER A 36 15.52 25.17 -23.20
C SER A 36 16.25 24.78 -21.93
N ASN A 37 15.54 24.30 -20.92
CA ASN A 37 16.11 23.76 -19.69
C ASN A 37 15.15 22.75 -19.03
N ILE A 38 15.67 22.01 -18.05
CA ILE A 38 14.98 20.94 -17.33
C ILE A 38 13.75 21.49 -16.57
N GLN A 39 13.86 22.67 -15.95
CA GLN A 39 12.76 23.29 -15.23
C GLN A 39 11.57 23.57 -16.15
N GLN A 40 11.81 24.12 -17.35
CA GLN A 40 10.75 24.36 -18.32
C GLN A 40 10.05 23.08 -18.77
N CYS A 41 10.79 21.97 -18.91
CA CYS A 41 10.20 20.66 -19.20
C CYS A 41 9.18 20.28 -18.12
N TYR A 42 9.57 20.29 -16.85
CA TYR A 42 8.68 19.91 -15.74
C TYR A 42 7.51 20.86 -15.56
N GLU A 43 7.72 22.18 -15.68
CA GLU A 43 6.65 23.17 -15.59
C GLU A 43 5.64 23.02 -16.73
N ARG A 44 6.09 22.71 -17.95
CA ARG A 44 5.20 22.46 -19.10
C ARG A 44 4.39 21.19 -18.88
N LEU A 45 5.03 20.11 -18.44
CA LEU A 45 4.37 18.85 -18.11
C LEU A 45 3.32 19.04 -17.01
N ALA A 46 3.69 19.71 -15.92
CA ALA A 46 2.80 20.01 -14.80
C ALA A 46 1.58 20.83 -15.26
N ARG A 47 1.79 21.87 -16.08
CA ARG A 47 0.70 22.71 -16.59
C ARG A 47 -0.30 21.90 -17.41
N GLN A 48 0.16 21.06 -18.34
CA GLN A 48 -0.74 20.24 -19.15
C GLN A 48 -1.43 19.16 -18.32
N LEU A 49 -0.69 18.51 -17.41
CA LEU A 49 -1.25 17.54 -16.48
C LEU A 49 -2.38 18.14 -15.67
N PHE A 50 -2.16 19.28 -15.01
CA PHE A 50 -3.13 19.90 -14.12
C PHE A 50 -4.34 20.44 -14.87
N ALA A 51 -4.14 21.06 -16.04
CA ALA A 51 -5.25 21.47 -16.90
C ALA A 51 -6.14 20.29 -17.32
N SER A 52 -5.55 19.15 -17.67
CA SER A 52 -6.31 17.93 -17.98
C SER A 52 -6.97 17.36 -16.72
N CYS A 53 -6.31 17.39 -15.56
CA CYS A 53 -6.88 16.93 -14.30
C CYS A 53 -8.12 17.72 -13.90
N ASP A 54 -8.14 19.03 -14.12
CA ASP A 54 -9.31 19.88 -13.84
C ASP A 54 -10.52 19.47 -14.71
N GLU A 55 -10.31 19.17 -16.00
CA GLU A 55 -11.36 18.69 -16.91
C GLU A 55 -12.00 17.37 -16.44
N TYR A 56 -11.21 16.51 -15.81
CA TYR A 56 -11.65 15.19 -15.32
C TYR A 56 -11.92 15.16 -13.81
N GLU A 57 -12.00 16.31 -13.15
CA GLU A 57 -12.28 16.43 -11.70
C GLU A 57 -11.31 15.61 -10.82
N LEU A 58 -10.00 15.74 -11.10
CA LEU A 58 -8.92 15.15 -10.30
C LEU A 58 -8.23 16.25 -9.49
N HIS A 59 -8.68 16.45 -8.26
CA HIS A 59 -8.32 17.63 -7.45
C HIS A 59 -7.05 17.48 -6.61
N ASN A 60 -6.50 16.27 -6.49
CA ASN A 60 -5.28 16.03 -5.72
C ASN A 60 -4.26 15.24 -6.53
N VAL A 61 -3.33 15.96 -7.15
CA VAL A 61 -2.39 15.45 -8.14
C VAL A 61 -1.00 16.05 -7.93
N HIS A 62 0.02 15.20 -7.98
CA HIS A 62 1.40 15.61 -7.81
C HIS A 62 2.27 15.09 -8.95
N LEU A 63 3.03 15.99 -9.59
CA LEU A 63 4.14 15.62 -10.47
C LEU A 63 5.41 15.56 -9.63
N ILE A 64 6.13 14.44 -9.70
CA ILE A 64 7.36 14.18 -8.94
C ILE A 64 8.47 13.83 -9.92
N ALA A 65 9.46 14.71 -10.04
CA ALA A 65 10.64 14.58 -10.90
C ALA A 65 11.93 14.86 -10.12
N ASN A 66 12.11 14.16 -9.00
CA ASN A 66 13.32 14.19 -8.17
C ASN A 66 13.78 12.76 -7.79
N ASP A 67 13.35 11.76 -8.56
CA ASP A 67 13.63 10.33 -8.38
C ASP A 67 13.17 9.67 -7.06
N LYS A 68 12.60 10.42 -6.11
CA LYS A 68 12.07 9.87 -4.84
C LYS A 68 10.77 9.10 -5.02
N LEU A 69 10.55 8.09 -4.17
CA LEU A 69 9.34 7.28 -4.17
C LEU A 69 8.24 7.93 -3.32
N PRO A 70 7.04 8.21 -3.87
CA PRO A 70 5.91 8.65 -3.07
C PRO A 70 5.34 7.50 -2.21
N ILE A 71 5.12 7.78 -0.94
CA ILE A 71 4.41 6.90 0.00
C ILE A 71 3.23 7.69 0.58
N VAL A 72 2.04 7.12 0.46
CA VAL A 72 0.80 7.79 0.83
C VAL A 72 0.28 7.27 2.16
N ARG A 73 -0.11 8.17 3.05
CA ARG A 73 -0.68 7.87 4.37
C ARG A 73 -1.89 8.74 4.63
N PHE A 74 -2.89 8.17 5.29
CA PHE A 74 -4.01 8.96 5.81
C PHE A 74 -3.53 9.85 6.95
N HIS A 75 -3.97 11.10 6.98
CA HIS A 75 -3.81 12.01 8.11
C HIS A 75 -4.84 13.13 8.06
N GLU A 76 -5.25 13.66 9.21
CA GLU A 76 -6.21 14.77 9.29
C GLU A 76 -5.58 16.10 8.81
N GLU A 77 -4.27 16.26 9.01
CA GLU A 77 -3.49 17.40 8.55
C GLU A 77 -2.70 17.05 7.27
N SER A 78 -2.55 18.02 6.38
CA SER A 78 -1.81 17.84 5.12
C SER A 78 -0.32 18.11 5.33
N TYR A 79 0.51 17.06 5.18
CA TYR A 79 1.96 17.17 5.25
C TYR A 79 2.62 16.49 4.05
N CYS A 80 3.75 17.05 3.62
CA CYS A 80 4.63 16.44 2.63
C CYS A 80 6.05 16.45 3.23
N LEU A 81 6.50 15.28 3.68
CA LEU A 81 7.83 15.13 4.28
C LEU A 81 8.73 14.37 3.32
N GLN A 82 9.96 14.85 3.12
CA GLN A 82 10.91 14.19 2.23
C GLN A 82 12.06 13.58 3.01
N THR A 83 12.42 12.36 2.66
CA THR A 83 13.68 11.72 3.06
C THR A 83 14.65 11.72 1.88
N GLU A 84 15.74 10.98 1.96
CA GLU A 84 16.66 10.82 0.84
C GLU A 84 16.00 10.03 -0.29
N LYS A 85 15.27 8.96 0.03
CA LYS A 85 14.67 8.06 -0.98
C LYS A 85 13.17 8.24 -1.20
N GLN A 86 12.45 8.93 -0.31
CA GLN A 86 10.99 8.99 -0.33
C GLN A 86 10.40 10.38 -0.18
N ILE A 87 9.13 10.48 -0.57
CA ILE A 87 8.23 11.58 -0.20
C ILE A 87 7.01 10.97 0.50
N LEU A 88 6.82 11.28 1.77
CA LEU A 88 5.65 10.89 2.56
C LEU A 88 4.55 11.93 2.33
N PHE A 89 3.46 11.52 1.68
CA PHE A 89 2.25 12.31 1.51
C PHE A 89 1.22 11.92 2.56
N PHE A 90 0.89 12.88 3.42
CA PHE A 90 -0.15 12.75 4.43
C PHE A 90 -1.38 13.53 3.97
N TYR A 91 -2.50 12.83 3.78
CA TYR A 91 -3.73 13.49 3.34
C TYR A 91 -5.00 12.84 3.87
N ASN A 92 -6.08 13.63 3.91
CA ASN A 92 -7.44 13.18 4.19
C ASN A 92 -8.20 13.24 2.86
N PRO A 93 -8.61 12.09 2.29
CA PRO A 93 -9.38 12.06 1.05
C PRO A 93 -10.65 12.92 1.06
N ARG A 94 -11.20 13.21 2.23
CA ARG A 94 -12.47 13.95 2.35
C ARG A 94 -12.36 15.42 1.92
N TYR A 95 -11.20 16.04 2.05
CA TYR A 95 -11.07 17.49 1.84
C TYR A 95 -9.67 18.00 1.45
N HIS A 96 -8.63 17.16 1.47
CA HIS A 96 -7.32 17.62 0.99
C HIS A 96 -7.23 17.54 -0.53
N GLU A 97 -7.02 18.71 -1.13
CA GLU A 97 -6.84 18.92 -2.57
C GLU A 97 -5.55 19.70 -2.79
N ALA A 98 -4.84 19.38 -3.87
CA ALA A 98 -3.58 20.02 -4.20
C ALA A 98 -3.13 19.64 -5.61
N HIS A 99 -2.67 20.61 -6.39
CA HIS A 99 -1.81 20.37 -7.54
C HIS A 99 -0.40 20.86 -7.22
N LYS A 100 0.59 19.96 -7.16
CA LYS A 100 1.98 20.35 -6.87
C LYS A 100 2.98 19.66 -7.79
N CYS A 101 3.98 20.42 -8.22
CA CYS A 101 5.13 19.91 -8.94
C CYS A 101 6.34 19.91 -7.99
N ILE A 102 6.97 18.75 -7.80
CA ILE A 102 8.16 18.57 -6.95
C ILE A 102 9.28 18.03 -7.84
N TYR A 103 10.33 18.80 -8.05
CA TYR A 103 11.41 18.43 -8.95
C TYR A 103 12.77 18.93 -8.49
N ASP A 104 13.83 18.36 -9.07
CA ASP A 104 15.18 18.89 -8.99
C ASP A 104 15.49 19.69 -10.26
N SER A 105 15.87 20.96 -10.12
CA SER A 105 16.19 21.84 -11.26
C SER A 105 17.59 21.60 -11.81
N ASN A 106 18.48 20.95 -11.05
CA ASN A 106 19.89 20.85 -11.38
C ASN A 106 20.21 19.61 -12.24
N GLN A 107 19.37 18.58 -12.17
CA GLN A 107 19.62 17.30 -12.82
C GLN A 107 18.33 16.68 -13.37
N PRO A 108 18.39 16.04 -14.55
CA PRO A 108 17.22 15.37 -15.13
C PRO A 108 16.87 14.14 -14.29
N SER A 109 15.57 13.95 -14.03
CA SER A 109 15.07 12.82 -13.27
C SER A 109 15.18 11.57 -14.13
N LYS A 110 15.68 10.48 -13.53
CA LYS A 110 15.68 9.15 -14.16
C LYS A 110 14.27 8.60 -14.36
N LYS A 111 13.31 9.04 -13.53
CA LYS A 111 11.92 8.61 -13.59
C LYS A 111 10.97 9.71 -13.13
N ILE A 112 10.04 10.09 -14.01
CA ILE A 112 8.96 11.01 -13.67
C ILE A 112 7.79 10.20 -13.15
N ARG A 113 7.20 10.66 -12.03
CA ARG A 113 6.07 10.01 -11.36
C ARG A 113 4.91 10.98 -11.25
N LEU A 114 3.72 10.52 -11.60
CA LEU A 114 2.46 11.24 -11.49
C LEU A 114 1.63 10.54 -10.42
N LEU A 115 1.40 11.21 -9.30
CA LEU A 115 0.66 10.70 -8.16
C LEU A 115 -0.73 11.33 -8.15
N PHE A 116 -1.76 10.51 -8.28
CA PHE A 116 -3.16 10.91 -8.19
C PHE A 116 -3.74 10.37 -6.87
N LEU A 117 -4.18 11.27 -5.99
CA LEU A 117 -4.79 10.93 -4.71
C LEU A 117 -6.31 11.05 -4.85
N ALA A 118 -7.05 9.98 -4.53
CA ALA A 118 -8.51 10.02 -4.65
C ALA A 118 -9.11 10.93 -3.58
N THR A 119 -10.07 11.77 -3.97
CA THR A 119 -10.80 12.65 -3.05
C THR A 119 -12.30 12.37 -3.07
N GLY A 120 -12.99 12.81 -2.01
CA GLY A 120 -14.43 12.65 -1.83
C GLY A 120 -14.83 11.46 -0.95
N ASP A 121 -16.12 11.14 -0.98
CA ASP A 121 -16.73 10.07 -0.20
C ASP A 121 -16.82 8.76 -1.00
N ASP A 122 -17.05 7.65 -0.29
CA ASP A 122 -17.25 6.31 -0.88
C ASP A 122 -16.17 5.88 -1.88
N LEU A 123 -14.90 6.24 -1.59
CA LEU A 123 -13.74 5.96 -2.47
C LEU A 123 -13.74 4.54 -3.04
N ARG A 124 -14.06 3.55 -2.21
CA ARG A 124 -14.03 2.14 -2.61
C ARG A 124 -15.12 1.79 -3.63
N ALA A 125 -16.26 2.47 -3.61
CA ALA A 125 -17.34 2.33 -4.59
C ALA A 125 -17.06 3.11 -5.88
N ASN A 126 -16.35 4.24 -5.76
CA ASN A 126 -15.99 5.13 -6.86
C ASN A 126 -14.62 4.80 -7.50
N ALA A 127 -13.93 3.77 -7.00
CA ALA A 127 -12.56 3.45 -7.40
C ALA A 127 -12.36 3.22 -8.91
N ALA A 128 -13.31 2.55 -9.56
CA ALA A 128 -13.28 2.30 -10.99
C ALA A 128 -13.47 3.60 -11.82
N ILE A 129 -14.29 4.53 -11.31
CA ILE A 129 -14.51 5.84 -11.93
C ILE A 129 -13.24 6.68 -11.81
N PHE A 130 -12.65 6.72 -10.62
CA PHE A 130 -11.36 7.39 -10.38
C PHE A 130 -10.27 6.85 -11.31
N HIS A 131 -10.11 5.52 -11.41
CA HIS A 131 -9.16 4.91 -12.32
C HIS A 131 -9.41 5.28 -13.79
N SER A 132 -10.67 5.27 -14.21
CA SER A 132 -11.05 5.64 -15.58
C SER A 132 -10.71 7.10 -15.90
N ARG A 133 -10.92 8.03 -14.94
CA ARG A 133 -10.55 9.45 -15.07
C ARG A 133 -9.03 9.61 -15.20
N VAL A 134 -8.27 8.94 -14.33
CA VAL A 134 -6.80 8.95 -14.41
C VAL A 134 -6.32 8.39 -15.75
N LYS A 135 -6.89 7.29 -16.23
CA LYS A 135 -6.55 6.72 -17.54
C LYS A 135 -6.75 7.72 -18.67
N LYS A 136 -7.87 8.46 -18.68
CA LYS A 136 -8.14 9.49 -19.70
C LYS A 136 -7.11 10.62 -19.68
N VAL A 137 -6.74 11.11 -18.48
CA VAL A 137 -5.69 12.12 -18.32
C VAL A 137 -4.36 11.61 -18.84
N LEU A 138 -3.98 10.38 -18.50
CA LEU A 138 -2.71 9.79 -18.93
C LEU A 138 -2.66 9.59 -20.44
N THR A 139 -3.73 9.08 -21.06
CA THR A 139 -3.83 8.96 -22.52
C THR A 139 -3.73 10.33 -23.20
N HIS A 140 -4.44 11.34 -22.69
CA HIS A 140 -4.35 12.69 -23.24
C HIS A 140 -2.93 13.28 -23.11
N LEU A 141 -2.29 13.12 -21.96
CA LEU A 141 -0.91 13.58 -21.75
C LEU A 141 0.07 12.85 -22.67
N HIS A 142 -0.13 11.55 -22.87
CA HIS A 142 0.66 10.73 -23.77
C HIS A 142 0.55 11.25 -25.21
N ASP A 143 -0.67 11.38 -25.72
CA ASP A 143 -0.94 11.78 -27.11
C ASP A 143 -0.52 13.21 -27.43
N THR A 144 -0.31 14.06 -26.42
CA THR A 144 0.01 15.48 -26.61
C THR A 144 1.45 15.86 -26.30
N LEU A 145 2.08 15.25 -25.29
CA LEU A 145 3.43 15.60 -24.83
C LEU A 145 4.41 14.44 -24.78
N LEU A 146 3.94 13.20 -24.64
CA LEU A 146 4.79 12.01 -24.40
C LEU A 146 4.73 11.00 -25.57
N VAL A 147 4.39 11.46 -26.78
CA VAL A 147 4.15 10.60 -27.96
C VAL A 147 5.31 9.66 -28.28
N ASP A 148 6.55 10.10 -28.03
CA ASP A 148 7.77 9.34 -28.31
C ASP A 148 8.35 8.65 -27.06
N GLU A 149 7.64 8.69 -25.94
CA GLU A 149 8.09 8.08 -24.70
C GLU A 149 7.65 6.62 -24.59
N THR A 150 8.33 5.89 -23.73
CA THR A 150 7.94 4.52 -23.38
C THR A 150 6.58 4.47 -22.68
N GLU A 151 5.92 3.32 -22.74
CA GLU A 151 4.65 3.06 -22.06
C GLU A 151 4.63 3.52 -20.60
N ILE A 152 3.49 4.07 -20.18
CA ILE A 152 3.32 4.58 -18.83
C ILE A 152 2.92 3.42 -17.93
N LYS A 153 3.76 3.10 -16.94
CA LYS A 153 3.44 2.09 -15.93
C LYS A 153 2.45 2.67 -14.92
N VAL A 154 1.27 2.06 -14.80
CA VAL A 154 0.20 2.50 -13.92
C VAL A 154 0.02 1.52 -12.76
N ARG A 155 0.07 2.05 -11.53
CA ARG A 155 -0.19 1.28 -10.30
C ARG A 155 -1.34 1.88 -9.52
N ASP A 156 -2.42 1.12 -9.38
CA ASP A 156 -3.57 1.49 -8.55
C ASP A 156 -3.42 0.86 -7.17
N HIS A 157 -3.36 1.70 -6.14
CA HIS A 157 -3.18 1.30 -4.76
C HIS A 157 -4.46 1.59 -3.99
N GLN A 158 -5.15 0.55 -3.53
CA GLN A 158 -6.32 0.67 -2.67
C GLN A 158 -6.06 0.01 -1.32
N HIS A 159 -6.51 0.66 -0.25
CA HIS A 159 -6.48 0.03 1.05
C HIS A 159 -7.64 0.42 1.95
N LEU A 160 -7.95 -0.49 2.87
CA LEU A 160 -8.85 -0.27 3.99
C LEU A 160 -8.03 -0.37 5.28
N THR A 161 -8.03 0.68 6.08
CA THR A 161 -7.28 0.77 7.33
C THR A 161 -8.22 0.87 8.51
N TYR A 162 -8.03 0.05 9.53
CA TYR A 162 -8.86 0.05 10.72
C TYR A 162 -8.08 -0.44 11.94
N ASP A 163 -8.61 -0.12 13.12
CA ASP A 163 -8.08 -0.62 14.38
C ASP A 163 -8.78 -1.92 14.77
N LEU A 164 -8.00 -2.99 14.99
CA LEU A 164 -8.53 -4.30 15.39
C LEU A 164 -9.22 -4.26 16.76
N PHE A 165 -8.85 -3.29 17.61
CA PHE A 165 -9.38 -3.09 18.95
C PHE A 165 -10.49 -2.04 19.04
N ALA A 166 -11.02 -1.55 17.91
CA ALA A 166 -12.03 -0.49 17.90
C ALA A 166 -13.22 -0.75 18.84
N LYS A 167 -13.67 -2.00 18.94
CA LYS A 167 -14.76 -2.41 19.86
C LYS A 167 -14.43 -2.19 21.34
N ALA A 168 -13.18 -2.46 21.75
CA ALA A 168 -12.72 -2.23 23.11
C ALA A 168 -12.69 -0.73 23.46
N LYS A 169 -12.60 0.13 22.43
CA LYS A 169 -12.60 1.60 22.55
C LYS A 169 -13.99 2.23 22.46
N GLY A 170 -15.04 1.42 22.47
CA GLY A 170 -16.43 1.88 22.39
C GLY A 170 -17.01 1.94 20.97
N ASN A 171 -16.21 1.74 19.92
CA ASN A 171 -16.71 1.69 18.53
C ASN A 171 -17.29 0.30 18.23
N LYS A 172 -18.56 0.09 18.61
CA LYS A 172 -19.24 -1.22 18.53
C LYS A 172 -19.82 -1.53 17.15
N GLU A 173 -20.03 -0.52 16.33
CA GLU A 173 -20.60 -0.65 14.99
C GLU A 173 -19.59 -1.26 14.02
N SER A 174 -20.10 -2.10 13.10
CA SER A 174 -19.28 -2.71 12.05
C SER A 174 -20.09 -2.90 10.78
N TYR A 175 -19.39 -2.87 9.65
CA TYR A 175 -19.96 -3.09 8.32
C TYR A 175 -19.43 -4.40 7.72
N GLY A 176 -20.31 -5.18 7.11
CA GLY A 176 -19.99 -6.47 6.51
C GLY A 176 -19.47 -6.34 5.08
N TYR A 177 -18.15 -6.20 4.91
CA TYR A 177 -17.49 -6.09 3.60
C TYR A 177 -17.40 -7.44 2.89
N LYS A 178 -17.70 -7.48 1.58
CA LYS A 178 -17.46 -8.66 0.72
C LYS A 178 -16.04 -8.75 0.15
N LEU A 179 -15.27 -7.65 0.23
CA LEU A 179 -13.88 -7.55 -0.25
C LEU A 179 -13.63 -8.20 -1.62
N ARG A 180 -14.46 -7.87 -2.61
CA ARG A 180 -14.34 -8.40 -3.99
C ARG A 180 -12.95 -8.13 -4.59
N GLY A 181 -12.51 -9.04 -5.45
CA GLY A 181 -11.34 -8.85 -6.32
C GLY A 181 -11.46 -7.57 -7.15
N LEU A 182 -10.31 -7.02 -7.54
CA LEU A 182 -10.24 -5.72 -8.18
C LEU A 182 -10.78 -5.77 -9.61
N TYR A 183 -10.29 -6.72 -10.42
CA TYR A 183 -10.72 -6.93 -11.80
C TYR A 183 -12.24 -7.02 -11.95
N GLN A 184 -12.88 -7.96 -11.24
CA GLN A 184 -14.33 -8.16 -11.31
C GLN A 184 -15.11 -6.91 -10.90
N ARG A 185 -14.61 -6.18 -9.88
CA ARG A 185 -15.23 -4.94 -9.41
C ARG A 185 -15.14 -3.84 -10.46
N TYR A 186 -14.00 -3.73 -11.16
CA TYR A 186 -13.78 -2.72 -12.19
C TYR A 186 -14.60 -3.04 -13.44
N GLN A 187 -14.61 -4.29 -13.87
CA GLN A 187 -15.42 -4.78 -14.99
C GLN A 187 -16.92 -4.50 -14.76
N SER A 188 -17.43 -4.75 -13.54
CA SER A 188 -18.84 -4.47 -13.19
C SER A 188 -19.22 -2.98 -13.25
N ARG A 189 -18.23 -2.09 -13.34
CA ARG A 189 -18.39 -0.63 -13.46
C ARG A 189 -17.93 -0.10 -14.81
N HIS A 190 -17.82 -0.98 -15.82
CA HIS A 190 -17.37 -0.65 -17.18
C HIS A 190 -15.97 -0.03 -17.27
N CYS A 191 -15.12 -0.24 -16.25
CA CYS A 191 -13.70 0.11 -16.29
C CYS A 191 -12.92 -1.12 -16.78
N LEU A 192 -12.56 -1.13 -18.06
CA LEU A 192 -11.77 -2.22 -18.65
C LEU A 192 -10.29 -2.03 -18.34
N LEU A 193 -9.74 -2.99 -17.61
CA LEU A 193 -8.29 -3.13 -17.42
C LEU A 193 -7.67 -3.83 -18.64
N PRO A 194 -6.40 -3.55 -18.98
CA PRO A 194 -5.69 -4.28 -20.04
C PRO A 194 -5.68 -5.79 -19.78
N THR A 195 -5.61 -6.60 -20.84
CA THR A 195 -5.54 -8.07 -20.72
C THR A 195 -4.33 -8.48 -19.88
N GLU A 196 -3.18 -7.86 -20.13
CA GLU A 196 -1.98 -8.02 -19.32
C GLU A 196 -1.98 -7.05 -18.14
N HIS A 197 -2.37 -7.56 -16.97
CA HIS A 197 -2.27 -6.84 -15.70
C HIS A 197 -1.89 -7.81 -14.58
N ASN A 198 -1.30 -7.26 -13.51
CA ASN A 198 -1.00 -8.02 -12.31
C ASN A 198 -1.83 -7.47 -11.15
N GLU A 199 -2.44 -8.37 -10.39
CA GLU A 199 -3.10 -8.04 -9.13
C GLU A 199 -2.35 -8.64 -7.95
N ILE A 200 -2.36 -7.94 -6.82
CA ILE A 200 -1.88 -8.51 -5.55
C ILE A 200 -2.74 -7.98 -4.41
N THR A 201 -3.20 -8.89 -3.58
CA THR A 201 -3.96 -8.61 -2.36
C THR A 201 -3.15 -9.03 -1.16
N TYR A 202 -3.02 -8.18 -0.17
CA TYR A 202 -2.27 -8.49 1.05
C TYR A 202 -2.76 -7.70 2.24
N THR A 203 -2.38 -8.13 3.43
CA THR A 203 -2.71 -7.47 4.69
C THR A 203 -1.43 -7.18 5.45
N THR A 204 -1.36 -5.99 6.05
CA THR A 204 -0.28 -5.63 6.96
C THR A 204 -0.82 -5.20 8.31
N PHE A 205 -0.04 -5.47 9.35
CA PHE A 205 -0.23 -4.93 10.68
C PHE A 205 1.13 -4.74 11.33
N SER A 206 1.19 -3.93 12.38
CA SER A 206 2.43 -3.67 13.10
C SER A 206 2.22 -3.67 14.60
N ILE A 207 3.17 -4.25 15.32
CA ILE A 207 3.18 -4.27 16.79
C ILE A 207 4.30 -3.33 17.27
N PRO A 208 3.97 -2.18 17.89
CA PRO A 208 4.98 -1.28 18.42
C PRO A 208 5.65 -1.88 19.66
N ILE A 209 6.98 -1.79 19.76
CA ILE A 209 7.75 -2.29 20.90
C ILE A 209 7.65 -1.31 22.07
N THR A 210 6.53 -1.38 22.76
CA THR A 210 6.22 -0.51 23.90
C THR A 210 6.94 -0.94 25.19
N ARG A 211 6.95 -0.05 26.19
CA ARG A 211 7.52 -0.36 27.52
C ARG A 211 6.92 -1.65 28.11
N SER A 212 5.61 -1.85 28.03
CA SER A 212 4.93 -3.05 28.56
C SER A 212 5.44 -4.33 27.91
N LEU A 213 5.63 -4.32 26.58
CA LEU A 213 6.22 -5.45 25.86
C LEU A 213 7.69 -5.67 26.26
N LYS A 214 8.48 -4.60 26.38
CA LYS A 214 9.87 -4.70 26.85
C LYS A 214 9.97 -5.31 28.24
N THR A 215 9.04 -4.97 29.14
CA THR A 215 8.96 -5.57 30.48
C THR A 215 8.53 -7.04 30.42
N GLN A 216 7.54 -7.39 29.60
CA GLN A 216 7.09 -8.77 29.42
C GLN A 216 8.20 -9.68 28.90
N PHE A 217 8.99 -9.21 27.94
CA PHE A 217 10.04 -9.97 27.26
C PHE A 217 11.45 -9.58 27.72
N HIS A 218 11.60 -9.06 28.94
CA HIS A 218 12.88 -8.57 29.47
C HIS A 218 13.99 -9.63 29.38
N GLN A 219 13.68 -10.89 29.63
CA GLN A 219 14.66 -11.98 29.56
C GLN A 219 15.23 -12.16 28.14
N LEU A 220 14.38 -12.07 27.10
CA LEU A 220 14.80 -12.18 25.69
C LEU A 220 15.54 -10.93 25.20
N LEU A 221 15.34 -9.79 25.86
CA LEU A 221 15.97 -8.51 25.49
C LEU A 221 17.32 -8.27 26.18
N ASN A 222 17.65 -9.01 27.23
CA ASN A 222 18.91 -8.89 27.96
C ASN A 222 20.05 -9.77 27.38
N GLY A 223 19.80 -10.46 26.27
CA GLY A 223 20.81 -11.25 25.59
C GLY A 223 21.91 -10.38 24.96
N PRO A 224 22.94 -11.02 24.36
CA PRO A 224 24.00 -10.30 23.64
C PRO A 224 23.48 -9.54 22.41
N ASN A 225 22.36 -9.97 21.85
CA ASN A 225 21.67 -9.35 20.73
C ASN A 225 20.14 -9.57 20.85
N TYR A 226 19.37 -9.05 19.90
CA TYR A 226 17.91 -9.12 19.89
C TYR A 226 17.35 -10.30 19.07
N SER A 227 18.18 -11.21 18.59
CA SER A 227 17.77 -12.27 17.65
C SER A 227 16.76 -13.23 18.30
N GLU A 228 16.96 -13.60 19.57
CA GLU A 228 16.01 -14.46 20.29
C GLU A 228 14.64 -13.80 20.46
N PHE A 229 14.63 -12.49 20.74
CA PHE A 229 13.41 -11.71 20.81
C PHE A 229 12.68 -11.71 19.46
N TYR A 230 13.38 -11.46 18.35
CA TYR A 230 12.76 -11.48 17.03
C TYR A 230 12.29 -12.87 16.60
N GLN A 231 13.11 -13.90 16.84
CA GLN A 231 12.78 -15.28 16.56
C GLN A 231 11.50 -15.70 17.29
N HIS A 232 11.34 -15.33 18.57
CA HIS A 232 10.13 -15.62 19.33
C HIS A 232 8.85 -15.11 18.65
N PHE A 233 8.85 -13.86 18.17
CA PHE A 233 7.71 -13.29 17.45
C PHE A 233 7.49 -13.93 16.09
N TYR A 234 8.58 -14.25 15.37
CA TYR A 234 8.50 -14.90 14.07
C TYR A 234 7.90 -16.30 14.18
N ASP A 235 8.37 -17.11 15.14
CA ASP A 235 7.89 -18.48 15.35
C ASP A 235 6.41 -18.49 15.72
N ALA A 236 6.00 -17.63 16.66
CA ALA A 236 4.60 -17.45 17.02
C ALA A 236 3.77 -17.04 15.79
N PHE A 237 4.24 -16.08 15.01
CA PHE A 237 3.55 -15.62 13.79
C PHE A 237 3.38 -16.73 12.76
N ILE A 238 4.44 -17.48 12.44
CA ILE A 238 4.39 -18.55 11.44
C ILE A 238 3.53 -19.73 11.92
N GLN A 239 3.60 -20.08 13.21
CA GLN A 239 2.71 -21.08 13.79
C GLN A 239 1.23 -20.69 13.61
N GLN A 240 0.88 -19.42 13.86
CA GLN A 240 -0.49 -18.96 13.66
C GLN A 240 -0.88 -18.88 12.19
N CYS A 241 0.03 -18.51 11.30
CA CYS A 241 -0.21 -18.53 9.85
C CYS A 241 -0.52 -19.94 9.36
N ALA A 242 0.33 -20.91 9.72
CA ALA A 242 0.14 -22.31 9.37
C ALA A 242 -1.19 -22.87 9.91
N ALA A 243 -1.52 -22.58 11.17
CA ALA A 243 -2.78 -23.02 11.79
C ALA A 243 -4.05 -22.47 11.11
N LYS A 244 -3.93 -21.39 10.33
CA LYS A 244 -5.03 -20.77 9.58
C LYS A 244 -4.93 -20.97 8.07
N ASN A 245 -3.99 -21.79 7.59
CA ASN A 245 -3.70 -22.01 6.17
C ASN A 245 -3.34 -20.72 5.42
N LEU A 246 -2.53 -19.86 6.04
CA LEU A 246 -1.99 -18.64 5.43
C LEU A 246 -0.53 -18.92 5.04
N HIS A 247 -0.27 -19.10 3.75
CA HIS A 247 1.00 -19.67 3.28
C HIS A 247 2.03 -18.65 2.80
N LEU A 248 1.64 -17.39 2.62
CA LEU A 248 2.51 -16.33 2.11
C LEU A 248 2.62 -15.25 3.18
N ALA A 249 3.74 -15.22 3.89
CA ALA A 249 3.91 -14.32 5.03
C ALA A 249 5.35 -13.84 5.22
N ALA A 250 5.50 -12.64 5.76
CA ALA A 250 6.79 -12.09 6.12
C ALA A 250 6.75 -11.26 7.40
N MET A 251 7.83 -11.30 8.17
CA MET A 251 8.08 -10.39 9.29
C MET A 251 9.27 -9.48 8.99
N VAL A 252 9.12 -8.18 9.23
CA VAL A 252 10.18 -7.18 9.08
C VAL A 252 10.42 -6.48 10.42
N ALA A 253 11.63 -6.61 10.92
CA ALA A 253 12.13 -6.06 12.18
C ALA A 253 13.59 -5.56 12.02
N ASN A 254 13.90 -4.93 10.89
CA ASN A 254 15.20 -4.31 10.60
C ASN A 254 15.14 -2.76 10.59
N GLY A 255 14.01 -2.16 10.99
CA GLY A 255 13.82 -0.72 11.07
C GLY A 255 13.38 -0.05 9.75
N THR A 256 13.13 -0.84 8.71
CA THR A 256 12.64 -0.36 7.41
C THR A 256 11.14 -0.65 7.22
N MET A 257 10.49 0.08 6.33
CA MET A 257 9.07 -0.15 6.00
C MET A 257 8.92 -1.22 4.91
N PRO A 258 8.04 -2.23 5.08
CA PRO A 258 7.80 -3.22 4.04
C PRO A 258 7.08 -2.62 2.83
N ILE A 259 7.57 -2.92 1.63
CA ILE A 259 6.90 -2.68 0.35
C ILE A 259 6.71 -4.00 -0.37
N ILE A 260 5.47 -4.32 -0.68
CA ILE A 260 5.08 -5.59 -1.29
C ILE A 260 5.03 -5.40 -2.81
N ARG A 261 5.66 -6.31 -3.54
CA ARG A 261 5.65 -6.37 -5.01
C ARG A 261 5.34 -7.80 -5.47
N ASN A 262 4.76 -7.91 -6.66
CA ASN A 262 4.64 -9.20 -7.34
C ASN A 262 6.00 -9.54 -7.97
N SER A 263 6.50 -10.75 -7.70
CA SER A 263 7.81 -11.23 -8.16
C SER A 263 7.99 -11.18 -9.69
N LYS A 264 6.90 -11.23 -10.46
CA LYS A 264 6.93 -11.20 -11.94
C LYS A 264 7.35 -9.85 -12.54
N THR A 265 7.38 -8.76 -11.76
CA THR A 265 7.37 -7.39 -12.33
C THR A 265 8.49 -6.44 -11.88
N ASP A 266 9.36 -6.83 -10.94
CA ASP A 266 10.32 -5.88 -10.38
C ASP A 266 11.50 -6.58 -9.67
N ASN A 267 12.75 -6.31 -10.11
CA ASN A 267 13.99 -6.88 -9.57
C ASN A 267 14.85 -5.90 -8.76
N ASN A 268 14.43 -4.65 -8.51
CA ASN A 268 15.25 -3.74 -7.71
C ASN A 268 15.35 -4.16 -6.23
N ASP A 269 16.53 -4.03 -5.64
CA ASP A 269 16.77 -4.32 -4.23
C ASP A 269 16.11 -3.27 -3.29
N GLY A 270 15.89 -3.66 -2.04
CA GLY A 270 15.47 -2.75 -0.97
C GLY A 270 16.51 -1.63 -0.73
N ASN A 271 16.19 -0.70 0.17
CA ASN A 271 17.13 0.35 0.57
C ASN A 271 17.11 0.56 2.10
N GLN A 272 17.90 1.50 2.59
CA GLN A 272 18.01 1.78 4.03
C GLN A 272 16.70 2.23 4.69
N GLU A 273 15.69 2.64 3.92
CA GLU A 273 14.39 3.07 4.41
C GLU A 273 13.27 2.04 4.13
N LEU A 274 13.45 1.12 3.17
CA LEU A 274 12.42 0.23 2.62
C LEU A 274 12.89 -1.22 2.47
N GLN A 275 12.15 -2.16 3.06
CA GLN A 275 12.30 -3.59 2.80
C GLN A 275 11.37 -4.00 1.67
N LYS A 276 11.93 -4.36 0.52
CA LYS A 276 11.12 -4.98 -0.53
C LYS A 276 10.81 -6.44 -0.18
N LEU A 277 9.57 -6.83 -0.37
CA LEU A 277 9.07 -8.19 -0.21
C LEU A 277 8.43 -8.63 -1.53
N SER A 278 8.88 -9.76 -2.05
CA SER A 278 8.38 -10.36 -3.28
C SER A 278 7.75 -11.71 -2.98
N PHE A 279 6.55 -11.95 -3.51
CA PHE A 279 5.84 -13.21 -3.33
C PHE A 279 5.40 -13.76 -4.68
N ILE A 280 5.48 -15.08 -4.80
CA ILE A 280 4.91 -15.84 -5.92
C ILE A 280 3.49 -16.26 -5.49
N THR A 281 2.46 -15.71 -6.13
CA THR A 281 1.05 -15.86 -5.72
C THR A 281 0.29 -17.00 -6.42
N ASP A 282 0.85 -17.50 -7.53
CA ASP A 282 0.33 -18.59 -8.37
C ASP A 282 0.87 -19.98 -7.98
N GLY A 283 1.89 -20.03 -7.12
CA GLY A 283 2.48 -21.27 -6.64
C GLY A 283 1.74 -21.88 -5.44
N GLU A 284 1.85 -23.20 -5.28
CA GLU A 284 1.40 -23.90 -4.06
C GLU A 284 2.43 -23.85 -2.92
N THR A 285 3.60 -23.26 -3.18
CA THR A 285 4.72 -23.25 -2.24
C THR A 285 4.48 -22.24 -1.12
N THR A 286 4.55 -22.73 0.12
CA THR A 286 4.57 -21.88 1.31
C THR A 286 5.83 -21.03 1.31
N GLN A 287 5.66 -19.71 1.46
CA GLN A 287 6.72 -18.71 1.47
C GLN A 287 6.64 -17.93 2.78
N TYR A 288 7.51 -18.30 3.71
CA TYR A 288 7.73 -17.58 4.96
C TYR A 288 9.11 -16.96 4.95
N SER A 289 9.18 -15.67 5.26
CA SER A 289 10.44 -14.93 5.29
C SER A 289 10.51 -14.00 6.49
N HIS A 290 11.73 -13.69 6.91
CA HIS A 290 11.99 -12.73 7.97
C HIS A 290 13.18 -11.84 7.60
N TYR A 291 13.15 -10.61 8.10
CA TYR A 291 14.20 -9.62 7.89
C TYR A 291 14.38 -8.83 9.19
N TRP A 292 15.45 -9.05 9.94
CA TRP A 292 15.72 -8.30 11.17
C TRP A 292 17.19 -7.90 11.30
N HIS A 293 17.46 -6.99 12.23
CA HIS A 293 18.82 -6.56 12.56
C HIS A 293 19.15 -6.92 14.00
N ASP A 294 20.01 -7.92 14.19
CA ASP A 294 20.32 -8.53 15.48
C ASP A 294 20.80 -7.51 16.53
N GLU A 295 21.56 -6.49 16.13
CA GLU A 295 22.18 -5.54 17.06
C GLU A 295 21.28 -4.34 17.43
N LYS A 296 20.12 -4.17 16.78
CA LYS A 296 19.28 -2.98 16.98
C LYS A 296 17.85 -3.38 17.32
N LEU A 297 17.36 -2.89 18.46
CA LEU A 297 15.95 -2.98 18.80
C LEU A 297 15.16 -1.98 17.96
N VAL A 298 14.22 -2.48 17.16
CA VAL A 298 13.35 -1.64 16.33
C VAL A 298 12.24 -0.97 17.14
N GLU A 299 11.60 0.04 16.57
CA GLU A 299 10.44 0.70 17.19
C GLU A 299 9.16 -0.14 17.02
N SER A 300 9.05 -0.90 15.92
CA SER A 300 7.88 -1.70 15.60
C SER A 300 8.27 -2.95 14.81
N LEU A 301 7.56 -4.04 15.08
CA LEU A 301 7.58 -5.24 14.27
C LEU A 301 6.50 -5.10 13.18
N HIS A 302 6.87 -5.29 11.91
CA HIS A 302 5.93 -5.24 10.80
C HIS A 302 5.65 -6.65 10.29
N PHE A 303 4.37 -6.94 10.04
CA PHE A 303 3.93 -8.24 9.55
C PHE A 303 3.16 -8.06 8.25
N VAL A 304 3.40 -8.96 7.31
CA VAL A 304 2.79 -8.97 5.98
C VAL A 304 2.26 -10.37 5.70
N ILE A 305 1.03 -10.44 5.21
CA ILE A 305 0.38 -11.69 4.78
C ILE A 305 -0.21 -11.46 3.40
N VAL A 306 0.15 -12.27 2.42
CA VAL A 306 -0.29 -12.12 1.03
C VAL A 306 -1.35 -13.18 0.72
N ALA A 307 -2.37 -12.79 -0.03
CA ALA A 307 -3.37 -13.70 -0.55
C ALA A 307 -2.80 -14.46 -1.76
N SER A 308 -2.94 -15.78 -1.77
CA SER A 308 -2.71 -16.61 -2.95
C SER A 308 -3.89 -16.53 -3.91
N GLU A 309 -3.76 -17.07 -5.13
CA GLU A 309 -4.91 -17.17 -6.06
C GLU A 309 -6.10 -17.96 -5.47
N LYS A 310 -5.82 -18.95 -4.60
CA LYS A 310 -6.87 -19.77 -3.95
C LYS A 310 -7.67 -18.98 -2.90
N ASP A 311 -7.13 -17.86 -2.43
CA ASP A 311 -7.77 -16.99 -1.45
C ASP A 311 -8.81 -16.05 -2.08
N GLU A 312 -8.81 -15.92 -3.41
CA GLU A 312 -9.89 -15.33 -4.17
C GLU A 312 -10.91 -16.40 -4.58
N GLN A 313 -11.76 -16.78 -3.64
CA GLN A 313 -12.95 -17.59 -3.97
C GLN A 313 -13.99 -16.64 -4.57
N GLY A 314 -14.73 -17.01 -5.61
CA GLY A 314 -15.58 -16.12 -6.46
C GLY A 314 -16.55 -15.12 -5.80
N VAL A 315 -16.60 -15.03 -4.47
CA VAL A 315 -17.26 -13.99 -3.66
C VAL A 315 -16.29 -12.88 -3.19
N GLY A 316 -14.97 -13.04 -3.29
CA GLY A 316 -13.91 -12.11 -2.88
C GLY A 316 -13.00 -12.65 -1.77
N HIS A 317 -12.21 -11.76 -1.17
CA HIS A 317 -11.20 -12.08 -0.14
C HIS A 317 -11.76 -12.13 1.29
N GLY A 318 -13.06 -12.33 1.46
CA GLY A 318 -13.69 -12.31 2.78
C GLY A 318 -13.18 -13.42 3.71
N ARG A 319 -13.02 -14.64 3.17
CA ARG A 319 -12.50 -15.79 3.93
C ARG A 319 -11.06 -15.56 4.38
N PHE A 320 -10.20 -15.13 3.45
CA PHE A 320 -8.81 -14.75 3.70
C PHE A 320 -8.71 -13.75 4.85
N MET A 321 -9.46 -12.65 4.79
CA MET A 321 -9.41 -11.63 5.83
C MET A 321 -9.95 -12.10 7.18
N ASN A 322 -10.97 -12.96 7.20
CA ASN A 322 -11.44 -13.58 8.44
C ASN A 322 -10.36 -14.48 9.07
N GLN A 323 -9.60 -15.23 8.26
CA GLN A 323 -8.45 -16.03 8.72
C GLN A 323 -7.34 -15.13 9.24
N VAL A 324 -7.01 -14.05 8.54
CA VAL A 324 -6.01 -13.06 8.95
C VAL A 324 -6.39 -12.39 10.26
N GLU A 325 -7.62 -11.89 10.43
CA GLU A 325 -8.03 -11.28 11.71
C GLU A 325 -7.97 -12.28 12.87
N ASN A 326 -8.40 -13.53 12.65
CA ASN A 326 -8.33 -14.57 13.67
C ASN A 326 -6.88 -14.89 14.05
N MET A 327 -5.98 -14.96 13.06
CA MET A 327 -4.55 -15.13 13.24
C MET A 327 -3.98 -13.98 14.10
N ILE A 328 -4.24 -12.72 13.70
CA ILE A 328 -3.73 -11.54 14.43
C ILE A 328 -4.25 -11.54 15.87
N ARG A 329 -5.54 -11.78 16.09
CA ARG A 329 -6.13 -11.83 17.45
C ARG A 329 -5.44 -12.87 18.32
N THR A 330 -5.18 -14.06 17.78
CA THR A 330 -4.51 -15.14 18.51
C THR A 330 -3.05 -14.80 18.81
N LEU A 331 -2.35 -14.17 17.86
CA LEU A 331 -0.95 -13.73 18.02
C LEU A 331 -0.80 -12.65 19.11
N VAL A 332 -1.74 -11.71 19.19
CA VAL A 332 -1.65 -10.57 20.11
C VAL A 332 -2.30 -10.81 21.48
N GLU A 333 -3.13 -11.84 21.62
CA GLU A 333 -3.78 -12.17 22.90
C GLU A 333 -2.80 -12.36 24.08
N PRO A 334 -1.66 -13.07 23.94
CA PRO A 334 -0.72 -13.23 25.04
C PRO A 334 0.13 -11.97 25.32
N LEU A 335 0.03 -10.93 24.49
CA LEU A 335 0.88 -9.75 24.59
C LEU A 335 0.28 -8.74 25.59
N ALA A 336 1.14 -8.06 26.34
CA ALA A 336 0.78 -6.99 27.27
C ALA A 336 0.37 -5.69 26.55
N ILE A 337 -0.69 -5.77 25.74
CA ILE A 337 -1.26 -4.66 24.96
C ILE A 337 -2.57 -4.21 25.61
N ASN A 338 -2.64 -2.93 25.99
CA ASN A 338 -3.87 -2.31 26.46
C ASN A 338 -4.79 -2.01 25.26
N LYS A 339 -5.74 -2.90 25.02
CA LYS A 339 -6.71 -2.84 23.90
C LYS A 339 -7.58 -1.56 23.92
N GLU A 340 -7.76 -0.90 25.06
CA GLU A 340 -8.55 0.34 25.18
C GLU A 340 -7.73 1.60 24.85
N ARG A 341 -6.39 1.54 24.94
CA ARG A 341 -5.51 2.71 24.77
C ARG A 341 -4.57 2.61 23.57
N GLN A 342 -4.30 1.41 23.09
CA GLN A 342 -3.34 1.17 22.02
C GLN A 342 -4.05 0.73 20.74
N ASP A 343 -3.68 1.34 19.62
CA ASP A 343 -4.15 0.94 18.30
C ASP A 343 -3.37 -0.26 17.79
N LEU A 344 -4.09 -1.25 17.26
CA LEU A 344 -3.49 -2.28 16.40
C LEU A 344 -4.04 -2.08 15.00
N THR A 345 -3.30 -1.26 14.24
CA THR A 345 -3.71 -0.88 12.89
C THR A 345 -3.53 -2.06 11.93
N VAL A 346 -4.63 -2.51 11.34
CA VAL A 346 -4.68 -3.49 10.26
C VAL A 346 -4.98 -2.77 8.96
N ARG A 347 -4.25 -3.12 7.90
CA ARG A 347 -4.43 -2.56 6.57
C ARG A 347 -4.61 -3.68 5.56
N PHE A 348 -5.78 -3.74 4.95
CA PHE A 348 -6.05 -4.61 3.80
C PHE A 348 -5.79 -3.85 2.52
N PHE A 349 -4.86 -4.33 1.71
CA PHE A 349 -4.41 -3.75 0.47
C PHE A 349 -4.87 -4.57 -0.73
N GLN A 350 -5.21 -3.89 -1.81
CA GLN A 350 -5.39 -4.47 -3.13
C GLN A 350 -4.70 -3.57 -4.14
N HIS A 351 -3.87 -4.16 -5.00
CA HIS A 351 -3.11 -3.42 -6.00
C HIS A 351 -3.36 -3.99 -7.39
N ILE A 352 -3.47 -3.10 -8.38
CA ILE A 352 -3.34 -3.43 -9.80
C ILE A 352 -2.07 -2.77 -10.33
N ASN A 353 -1.36 -3.47 -11.20
CA ASN A 353 -0.26 -2.94 -11.99
C ASN A 353 -0.47 -3.32 -13.47
N HIS A 354 -0.43 -2.34 -14.36
CA HIS A 354 -0.52 -2.51 -15.81
C HIS A 354 0.28 -1.42 -16.54
N TYR A 355 0.41 -1.54 -17.85
CA TYR A 355 0.98 -0.52 -18.71
C TYR A 355 -0.12 0.12 -19.57
N LEU A 356 0.05 1.42 -19.85
CA LEU A 356 -0.82 2.22 -20.70
C LEU A 356 -0.13 2.56 -22.01
#